data_AF-A0A2N3FE49-F1
#
_entry.id   AF-A0A2N3FE49-F1
#
_cell.length_a   1.000
_cell.length_b   1.000
_cell.length_c   1.000
_cell.angle_alpha   90.00
_cell.angle_beta   90.00
_cell.angle_gamma   90.00
#
_symmetry.space_group_name_H-M   'P 1'
#
loop_
_entity.id
_entity.type
_entity.pdbx_description
1 polymer ?
#
loop_
_entity_poly.entity_id
_entity_poly.type
_entity_poly.pdbx_seq_one_letter_code
_entity_poly.pdbx_strand_id
1 'polypeptide(L)'
;METLLATILGAMTGSGVGKVHRYVDGGWWLNLLAGALGGYLGKAVFADSLTPSLADSRLAGVAVGGAIGGILLALVAAVARRSLGR
;
A
#
# COMPACT_ATOMS: atom_id res chain seq x y z
N MET A 1 -12.41 11.83 -3.59
CA MET A 1 -12.84 10.42 -3.47
C MET A 1 -11.68 9.46 -3.78
N GLU A 2 -11.02 9.59 -4.92
CA GLU A 2 -9.88 8.76 -5.35
C GLU A 2 -8.74 8.64 -4.32
N THR A 3 -8.33 9.76 -3.71
CA THR A 3 -7.28 9.75 -2.68
C THR A 3 -7.67 8.88 -1.49
N LEU A 4 -8.91 9.05 -1.03
CA LEU A 4 -9.45 8.35 0.13
C LEU A 4 -9.57 6.84 -0.16
N LEU A 5 -9.97 6.49 -1.38
CA LEU A 5 -10.03 5.10 -1.87
C LEU A 5 -8.63 4.46 -1.91
N ALA A 6 -7.64 5.15 -2.47
CA ALA A 6 -6.26 4.66 -2.53
C ALA A 6 -5.64 4.49 -1.14
N THR A 7 -5.87 5.45 -0.23
CA THR A 7 -5.37 5.39 1.15
C THR A 7 -6.01 4.24 1.91
N ILE A 8 -7.34 4.03 1.80
CA ILE A 8 -8.03 2.91 2.46
C ILE A 8 -7.55 1.57 1.91
N LEU A 9 -7.48 1.42 0.59
CA LEU A 9 -7.01 0.19 -0.02
C LEU A 9 -5.56 -0.11 0.33
N GLY A 10 -4.70 0.92 0.34
CA GLY A 10 -3.33 0.80 0.81
C GLY A 10 -3.24 0.38 2.27
N ALA A 11 -4.06 0.95 3.16
CA ALA A 11 -4.10 0.57 4.58
C ALA A 11 -4.57 -0.88 4.79
N MET A 12 -5.62 -1.29 4.07
CA MET A 12 -6.15 -2.65 4.14
C MET A 12 -5.14 -3.68 3.61
N THR A 13 -4.55 -3.41 2.44
CA THR A 13 -3.57 -4.33 1.83
C THR A 13 -2.26 -4.35 2.60
N GLY A 14 -1.73 -3.19 3.01
CA GLY A 14 -0.53 -3.11 3.85
C GLY A 14 -0.68 -3.83 5.19
N SER A 15 -1.81 -3.63 5.88
CA SER A 15 -2.10 -4.36 7.12
C SER A 15 -2.32 -5.86 6.90
N GLY A 16 -2.96 -6.24 5.78
CA GLY A 16 -3.15 -7.64 5.38
C GLY A 16 -1.83 -8.36 5.16
N VAL A 17 -0.91 -7.77 4.40
CA VAL A 17 0.43 -8.35 4.16
C VAL A 17 1.19 -8.56 5.47
N GLY A 18 1.11 -7.60 6.38
CA GLY A 18 1.71 -7.71 7.71
C GLY A 18 1.21 -8.89 8.54
N LYS A 19 -0.06 -9.30 8.36
CA LYS A 19 -0.66 -10.46 9.05
C LYS A 19 -0.38 -11.79 8.36
N VAL A 20 -0.20 -11.78 7.03
CA VAL A 20 -0.02 -13.01 6.24
C VAL A 20 1.42 -13.50 6.31
N HIS A 21 2.40 -12.59 6.32
CA HIS A 21 3.81 -12.97 6.29
C HIS A 21 4.54 -12.62 7.60
N ARG A 22 5.01 -13.65 8.32
CA ARG A 22 5.84 -13.55 9.54
C ARG A 22 7.01 -12.56 9.42
N TYR A 23 7.63 -12.45 8.24
CA TYR A 23 8.77 -11.55 8.03
C TYR A 23 8.37 -10.08 7.89
N VAL A 24 7.08 -9.80 7.78
CA VAL A 24 6.48 -8.48 7.59
C VAL A 24 5.62 -8.10 8.81
N ASP A 25 5.61 -8.93 9.86
CA ASP A 25 4.90 -8.67 11.11
C ASP A 25 5.67 -7.65 11.97
N GLY A 26 5.72 -6.41 11.47
CA GLY A 26 6.28 -5.24 12.13
C GLY A 26 5.26 -4.54 13.03
N GLY A 27 4.20 -5.22 13.47
CA GLY A 27 3.11 -4.65 14.24
C GLY A 27 2.00 -4.05 13.37
N TRP A 28 0.75 -4.41 13.69
CA TRP A 28 -0.43 -4.05 12.91
C TRP A 28 -0.54 -2.54 12.63
N TRP A 29 -0.25 -1.69 13.63
CA TRP A 29 -0.34 -0.23 13.51
C TRP A 29 0.68 0.33 12.52
N LEU A 30 1.90 -0.20 12.54
CA LEU A 30 2.97 0.25 11.67
C LEU A 30 2.63 -0.08 10.21
N ASN A 31 2.15 -1.31 9.96
CA ASN A 31 1.73 -1.77 8.64
C ASN A 31 0.47 -1.06 8.13
N LEU A 32 -0.45 -0.69 9.03
CA LEU A 32 -1.62 0.11 8.68
C LEU A 32 -1.22 1.52 8.22
N LEU A 33 -0.38 2.22 9.00
CA LEU A 33 0.05 3.58 8.69
C LEU A 33 0.97 3.62 7.46
N ALA A 34 1.92 2.68 7.38
CA ALA A 34 2.76 2.51 6.20
C ALA A 34 1.91 2.16 4.98
N GLY A 35 0.94 1.26 5.12
CA GLY A 35 0.00 0.93 4.05
C GLY A 35 -0.82 2.13 3.59
N ALA A 36 -1.34 2.95 4.50
CA ALA A 36 -2.11 4.15 4.19
C ALA A 36 -1.27 5.18 3.41
N LEU A 37 -0.06 5.47 3.90
CA LEU A 37 0.89 6.37 3.24
C LEU A 37 1.35 5.80 1.89
N GLY A 38 1.60 4.50 1.84
CA GLY A 38 1.96 3.78 0.63
C GLY A 38 0.85 3.83 -0.41
N GLY A 39 -0.41 3.72 0.01
CA GLY A 39 -1.54 3.85 -0.91
C GLY A 39 -1.75 5.27 -1.43
N TYR A 40 -1.52 6.28 -0.58
CA TYR A 40 -1.52 7.68 -1.00
C TYR A 40 -0.46 7.94 -2.07
N LEU A 41 0.79 7.51 -1.83
CA LEU A 41 1.91 7.69 -2.77
C LEU A 41 1.77 6.81 -4.00
N GLY A 42 1.30 5.57 -3.84
CA GLY A 42 1.11 4.60 -4.90
C GLY A 42 0.09 5.04 -5.93
N LYS A 43 -0.98 5.72 -5.51
CA LYS A 43 -1.88 6.41 -6.43
C LYS A 43 -1.12 7.40 -7.34
N ALA A 44 -0.24 8.22 -6.78
CA ALA A 44 0.44 9.26 -7.54
C ALA A 44 1.46 8.69 -8.54
N VAL A 45 2.06 7.55 -8.19
CA VAL A 45 3.09 6.90 -9.01
C VAL A 45 2.50 5.95 -10.05
N PHE A 46 1.44 5.20 -9.70
CA PHE A 46 0.98 4.07 -10.51
C PHE A 46 -0.39 4.29 -11.17
N ALA A 47 -1.22 5.23 -10.73
CA ALA A 47 -2.59 5.33 -11.23
C ALA A 47 -2.66 5.59 -12.74
N ASP A 48 -1.89 6.57 -13.23
CA ASP A 48 -1.94 6.96 -14.64
C ASP A 48 -1.30 5.89 -15.55
N SER A 49 -0.30 5.17 -15.06
CA SER A 49 0.35 4.06 -15.78
C SER A 49 -0.53 2.81 -15.84
N LEU A 50 -1.38 2.56 -14.84
CA LEU A 50 -2.26 1.40 -14.78
C LEU A 50 -3.62 1.62 -15.44
N THR A 51 -4.06 2.86 -15.56
CA THR A 51 -5.36 3.23 -16.15
C THR A 51 -5.58 2.63 -17.56
N PRO A 52 -4.61 2.68 -18.50
CA PRO A 52 -4.76 2.09 -19.84
C PRO A 52 -4.94 0.57 -19.81
N SER A 53 -4.38 -0.10 -18.80
CA SER A 53 -4.51 -1.55 -18.62
C SER A 53 -5.83 -1.95 -17.97
N LEU A 54 -6.62 -0.99 -17.49
CA LEU A 54 -7.84 -1.19 -16.71
C LEU A 54 -9.06 -0.59 -17.42
N ALA A 55 -9.14 -0.79 -18.74
CA ALA A 55 -10.20 -0.28 -19.59
C ALA A 55 -10.40 1.25 -19.45
N ASP A 56 -9.30 1.98 -19.31
CA ASP A 56 -9.26 3.44 -19.09
C ASP A 56 -10.03 3.93 -17.86
N SER A 57 -10.29 3.03 -16.90
CA SER A 57 -10.91 3.39 -15.63
C SER A 57 -9.87 3.94 -14.67
N ARG A 58 -9.82 5.28 -14.57
CA ARG A 58 -8.96 5.99 -13.61
C ARG A 58 -9.19 5.53 -12.17
N LEU A 59 -10.44 5.27 -11.80
CA LEU A 59 -10.81 4.78 -10.47
C LEU A 59 -10.18 3.41 -10.17
N ALA A 60 -10.15 2.51 -11.15
CA ALA A 60 -9.48 1.21 -11.01
C ALA A 60 -7.96 1.38 -10.94
N GLY A 61 -7.36 2.24 -11.77
CA GLY A 61 -5.93 2.54 -11.72
C GLY A 61 -5.49 3.09 -10.37
N VAL A 62 -6.27 4.01 -9.80
CA VAL A 62 -6.06 4.55 -8.44
C VAL A 62 -6.19 3.46 -7.38
N ALA A 63 -7.19 2.58 -7.49
CA ALA A 63 -7.41 1.49 -6.55
C ALA A 63 -6.22 0.52 -6.51
N VAL A 64 -5.80 0.05 -7.68
CA VAL A 64 -4.71 -0.91 -7.84
C VAL A 64 -3.37 -0.26 -7.49
N GLY A 65 -3.13 0.98 -7.93
CA GLY A 65 -1.93 1.73 -7.60
C GLY A 65 -1.80 1.99 -6.10
N GLY A 66 -2.91 2.31 -5.42
CA GLY A 66 -2.96 2.44 -3.97
C GLY A 66 -2.69 1.12 -3.24
N ALA A 67 -3.25 0.01 -3.70
CA ALA A 67 -2.97 -1.31 -3.14
C ALA A 67 -1.48 -1.68 -3.28
N ILE A 68 -0.90 -1.53 -4.47
CA ILE A 68 0.51 -1.84 -4.74
C ILE A 68 1.41 -0.96 -3.86
N GLY A 69 1.17 0.36 -3.85
CA GLY A 69 1.96 1.27 -3.02
C GLY A 69 1.86 0.95 -1.52
N GLY A 70 0.67 0.59 -1.04
CA GLY A 70 0.45 0.18 0.35
C GLY A 70 1.24 -1.07 0.73
N ILE A 71 1.26 -2.08 -0.14
CA ILE A 71 2.04 -3.31 0.05
C ILE A 71 3.54 -3.00 0.09
N LEU A 72 4.03 -2.24 -0.89
CA LEU A 72 5.45 -1.90 -0.98
C LEU A 72 5.94 -1.14 0.25
N LEU A 73 5.18 -0.13 0.70
CA LEU A 73 5.60 0.67 1.85
C LEU A 73 5.50 -0.11 3.17
N ALA A 74 4.50 -0.98 3.33
CA ALA A 74 4.41 -1.88 4.48
C ALA A 74 5.59 -2.86 4.52
N LEU A 75 6.00 -3.41 3.37
CA LEU A 75 7.20 -4.26 3.26
C LEU A 75 8.46 -3.49 3.67
N VAL A 76 8.66 -2.28 3.15
CA VAL A 76 9.80 -1.43 3.50
C VAL A 76 9.81 -1.12 5.00
N ALA A 77 8.64 -0.78 5.57
CA ALA A 77 8.53 -0.47 6.98
C ALA A 77 8.87 -1.67 7.88
N ALA A 78 8.45 -2.87 7.50
CA ALA A 78 8.78 -4.08 8.25
C ALA A 78 10.26 -4.46 8.13
N VAL A 79 10.86 -4.34 6.94
CA VAL A 79 12.31 -4.55 6.74
C VAL A 79 13.11 -3.53 7.54
N ALA A 80 12.71 -2.25 7.51
CA ALA A 80 13.35 -1.19 8.28
C ALA A 80 13.30 -1.50 9.78
N ARG A 81 12.12 -1.87 10.30
CA ARG A 81 11.97 -2.27 11.71
C ARG A 81 12.89 -3.44 12.08
N ARG A 82 12.94 -4.48 11.24
CA ARG A 82 13.81 -5.65 11.47
C ARG A 82 15.29 -5.27 11.47
N SER A 83 15.72 -4.39 10.56
CA SER A 83 17.11 -3.91 10.48
C SER A 83 17.52 -3.08 11.70
N LEU A 84 16.56 -2.41 12.34
CA LEU A 84 16.76 -1.62 13.56
C LEU A 84 16.80 -2.46 14.85
N GLY A 85 16.77 -3.80 14.75
CA GLY A 85 17.04 -4.70 15.87
C GLY A 85 15.92 -4.81 16.91
N ARG A 86 14.66 -4.55 16.53
CA ARG A 86 13.48 -4.73 17.40
C ARG A 86 12.45 -5.71 16.83
#